data_AF-A0A351IWZ3-F1
#
_entry.id   AF-A0A351IWZ3-F1
#
_cell.length_a   1.000
_cell.length_b   1.000
_cell.length_c   1.000
_cell.angle_alpha   90.00
_cell.angle_beta   90.00
_cell.angle_gamma   90.00
#
_symmetry.space_group_name_H-M   'P 1'
#
loop_
_entity.id
_entity.type
_entity.pdbx_description
1 polymer ?
#
loop_
_entity_poly.entity_id
_entity_poly.type
_entity_poly.pdbx_seq_one_letter_code
_entity_poly.pdbx_strand_id
1 'polypeptide(L)'
;ASLGGYMAAKAEVIDFVRHTSRPFIFSASIPPACCASALAALRYLQAHPEIVSRLSALSNYARSGLIERGISIMEAATPIIPIFTYDTYNTLLKAKEIYDAGVYLNPVLPPATAPDACLLRMSCMASFNENLIDEAINMIASKMVDKACVKSL
;
A
#
# COMPACT_ATOMS: atom_id res chain seq x y z
N ALA A 1 -3.51 17.01 5.85
CA ALA A 1 -3.00 16.27 4.68
C ALA A 1 -2.05 17.18 3.91
N SER A 2 -0.98 16.64 3.33
CA SER A 2 -0.03 17.39 2.49
C SER A 2 0.10 16.69 1.13
N LEU A 3 0.76 17.33 0.16
CA LEU A 3 0.98 16.84 -1.20
C LEU A 3 2.32 17.37 -1.73
N GLY A 4 3.00 16.63 -2.59
CA GLY A 4 4.24 17.08 -3.23
C GLY A 4 5.25 15.96 -3.45
N GLY A 5 6.41 16.33 -4.01
CA GLY A 5 7.56 15.45 -4.22
C GLY A 5 8.86 16.22 -4.01
N TYR A 6 9.94 15.52 -3.72
CA TYR A 6 11.26 16.12 -3.53
C TYR A 6 12.35 15.25 -4.19
N MET A 7 13.50 15.87 -4.44
CA MET A 7 14.74 15.21 -4.83
C MET A 7 15.83 15.66 -3.87
N ALA A 8 16.63 14.71 -3.36
CA ALA A 8 17.80 15.00 -2.55
C ALA A 8 19.05 14.56 -3.32
N ALA A 9 20.00 15.47 -3.55
CA ALA A 9 21.24 15.21 -4.26
C ALA A 9 22.32 16.21 -3.81
N LYS A 10 23.54 16.09 -4.37
CA LYS A 10 24.59 17.11 -4.20
C LYS A 10 24.14 18.45 -4.78
N ALA A 11 24.67 19.55 -4.25
CA ALA A 11 24.29 20.91 -4.65
C ALA A 11 24.40 21.15 -6.17
N GLU A 12 25.49 20.67 -6.80
CA GLU A 12 25.72 20.79 -8.25
C GLU A 12 24.61 20.11 -9.07
N VAL A 13 24.13 18.94 -8.62
CA VAL A 13 23.04 18.21 -9.28
C VAL A 13 21.71 18.93 -9.10
N ILE A 14 21.45 19.46 -7.90
CA ILE A 14 20.23 20.22 -7.62
C ILE A 14 20.19 21.48 -8.50
N ASP A 15 21.32 22.19 -8.63
CA ASP A 15 21.40 23.41 -9.43
C ASP A 15 21.20 23.12 -10.93
N PHE A 16 21.83 22.06 -11.43
CA PHE A 16 21.60 21.61 -12.80
C PHE A 16 20.12 21.25 -13.06
N VAL A 17 19.50 20.45 -12.19
CA VAL A 17 18.09 20.03 -12.35
C VAL A 17 17.15 21.23 -12.25
N ARG A 18 17.43 22.21 -11.38
CA ARG A 18 16.63 23.43 -11.26
C ARG A 18 16.54 24.22 -12.57
N HIS A 19 17.62 24.25 -13.35
CA HIS A 19 17.70 24.99 -14.61
C HIS A 19 17.29 24.17 -15.85
N THR A 20 17.23 22.84 -15.73
CA THR A 20 16.93 21.95 -16.88
C THR A 20 15.58 21.25 -16.78
N SER A 21 15.01 21.10 -15.59
CA SER A 21 13.75 20.39 -15.35
C SER A 21 12.55 21.26 -15.71
N ARG A 22 11.94 20.99 -16.87
CA ARG A 22 10.69 21.64 -17.28
C ARG A 22 9.56 21.47 -16.24
N PRO A 23 9.33 20.29 -15.63
CA PRO A 23 8.31 20.15 -14.59
C PRO A 23 8.56 21.00 -13.34
N PHE A 24 9.82 21.35 -13.06
CA PHE A 24 10.16 22.23 -11.94
C PHE A 24 9.96 23.71 -12.32
N ILE A 25 10.41 24.11 -13.50
CA ILE A 25 10.38 25.52 -13.96
C ILE A 25 8.95 25.98 -14.28
N PHE A 26 8.16 25.14 -14.92
CA PHE A 26 6.83 25.49 -15.44
C PHE A 26 5.69 25.01 -14.53
N SER A 27 5.95 24.83 -13.23
CA SER A 27 4.95 24.45 -12.24
C SER A 27 4.88 25.47 -11.12
N ALA A 28 3.69 25.69 -10.58
CA ALA A 28 3.52 26.52 -9.39
C ALA A 28 4.18 25.85 -8.18
N SER A 29 4.73 26.68 -7.29
CA SER A 29 5.27 26.19 -6.02
C SER A 29 4.18 25.57 -5.15
N ILE A 30 4.57 24.61 -4.31
CA ILE A 30 3.66 23.99 -3.32
C ILE A 30 3.05 25.05 -2.38
N PRO A 31 1.76 24.94 -2.02
CA PRO A 31 1.16 25.83 -1.03
C PRO A 31 1.93 25.83 0.30
N PRO A 32 2.18 27.00 0.94
CA PRO A 32 2.95 27.08 2.18
C PRO A 32 2.45 26.16 3.30
N ALA A 33 1.12 26.01 3.44
CA ALA A 33 0.51 25.12 4.42
C ALA A 33 0.84 23.63 4.19
N CYS A 34 0.94 23.20 2.92
CA CYS A 34 1.32 21.84 2.58
C CYS A 34 2.81 21.61 2.90
N CYS A 35 3.68 22.57 2.59
CA CYS A 35 5.09 22.52 2.92
C CYS A 35 5.31 22.41 4.44
N ALA A 36 4.65 23.26 5.22
CA ALA A 36 4.73 23.24 6.69
C ALA A 36 4.25 21.89 7.27
N SER A 37 3.14 21.36 6.75
CA SER A 37 2.60 20.07 7.18
C SER A 37 3.55 18.89 6.88
N ALA A 38 4.17 18.88 5.69
CA ALA A 38 5.15 17.85 5.32
C ALA A 38 6.40 17.92 6.19
N LEU A 39 6.92 19.13 6.43
CA LEU A 39 8.09 19.34 7.30
C LEU A 39 7.81 18.89 8.74
N ALA A 40 6.63 19.21 9.28
CA ALA A 40 6.22 18.76 10.60
C ALA A 40 6.13 17.22 10.68
N ALA A 41 5.54 16.57 9.67
CA ALA A 41 5.44 15.12 9.61
C ALA A 41 6.81 14.43 9.57
N LEU A 42 7.76 14.96 8.78
CA LEU A 42 9.13 14.43 8.72
C LEU A 42 9.86 14.56 10.07
N ARG A 43 9.75 15.73 10.72
CA ARG A 43 10.32 15.94 12.06
C ARG A 43 9.71 15.01 13.09
N TYR A 44 8.40 14.79 13.02
CA TYR A 44 7.70 13.87 13.92
C TYR A 44 8.18 12.44 13.72
N LEU A 45 8.27 11.94 12.47
CA LEU A 45 8.78 10.60 12.16
C LEU A 45 10.24 10.41 12.59
N GLN A 46 11.08 11.44 12.45
CA GLN A 46 12.47 11.37 12.90
C GLN A 46 12.59 11.29 14.44
N ALA A 47 11.69 11.96 15.16
CA ALA A 47 11.66 11.92 16.63
C ALA A 47 11.00 10.66 17.19
N HIS A 48 10.18 9.95 16.39
CA HIS A 48 9.36 8.80 16.82
C HIS A 48 9.62 7.57 15.93
N PRO A 49 10.85 6.98 15.96
CA PRO A 49 11.19 5.82 15.13
C PRO A 49 10.34 4.58 15.43
N GLU A 50 9.75 4.49 16.61
CA GLU A 50 8.86 3.41 17.03
C GLU A 50 7.62 3.26 16.13
N ILE A 51 7.19 4.33 15.46
CA ILE A 51 6.08 4.30 14.50
C ILE A 51 6.43 3.39 13.32
N VAL A 52 7.67 3.47 12.83
CA VAL A 52 8.17 2.65 11.71
C VAL A 52 8.32 1.20 12.16
N SER A 53 8.88 0.98 13.34
CA SER A 53 8.99 -0.36 13.93
C SER A 53 7.63 -1.01 14.16
N ARG A 54 6.64 -0.26 14.68
CA ARG A 54 5.26 -0.73 14.87
C ARG A 54 4.61 -1.08 13.54
N LEU A 55 4.74 -0.22 12.52
CA LEU A 55 4.20 -0.50 11.18
C LEU A 55 4.79 -1.79 10.61
N SER A 56 6.10 -1.99 10.73
CA SER A 56 6.78 -3.20 10.27
C SER A 56 6.27 -4.44 11.01
N ALA A 57 6.15 -4.38 12.34
CA ALA A 57 5.62 -5.48 13.16
C ALA A 57 4.18 -5.84 12.76
N LEU A 58 3.28 -4.86 12.64
CA LEU A 58 1.88 -5.08 12.23
C LEU A 58 1.77 -5.63 10.81
N SER A 59 2.66 -5.20 9.92
CA SER A 59 2.67 -5.69 8.52
C SER A 59 3.14 -7.15 8.45
N ASN A 60 4.11 -7.54 9.29
CA ASN A 60 4.55 -8.93 9.42
C ASN A 60 3.47 -9.81 10.09
N TYR A 61 2.78 -9.27 11.10
CA TYR A 61 1.63 -9.93 11.73
C TYR A 61 0.53 -10.20 10.70
N ALA A 62 0.12 -9.17 9.95
CA ALA A 62 -0.89 -9.29 8.91
C ALA A 62 -0.48 -10.29 7.81
N ARG A 63 0.78 -10.25 7.39
CA ARG A 63 1.34 -11.18 6.40
C ARG A 63 1.24 -12.63 6.87
N SER A 64 1.66 -12.89 8.10
CA SER A 64 1.62 -14.23 8.69
C SER A 64 0.17 -14.73 8.79
N GLY A 65 -0.75 -13.88 9.26
CA GLY A 65 -2.17 -14.23 9.37
C GLY A 65 -2.85 -14.52 8.03
N LEU A 66 -2.44 -13.86 6.94
CA LEU A 66 -2.91 -14.15 5.57
C LEU A 66 -2.37 -15.49 5.06
N ILE A 67 -1.08 -15.78 5.27
CA ILE A 67 -0.44 -17.04 4.86
C ILE A 67 -1.08 -18.23 5.61
N GLU A 68 -1.29 -18.09 6.93
CA GLU A 68 -1.92 -19.12 7.77
C GLU A 68 -3.33 -19.49 7.30
N ARG A 69 -4.05 -18.56 6.67
CA ARG A 69 -5.38 -18.77 6.10
C ARG A 69 -5.35 -19.21 4.63
N GLY A 70 -4.18 -19.51 4.09
CA GLY A 70 -4.00 -20.04 2.73
C GLY A 70 -4.17 -19.01 1.63
N ILE A 71 -4.07 -17.70 1.93
CA ILE A 71 -4.17 -16.64 0.92
C ILE A 71 -2.83 -16.47 0.22
N SER A 72 -2.85 -16.51 -1.12
CA SER A 72 -1.66 -16.28 -1.94
C SER A 72 -1.27 -14.80 -1.91
N ILE A 73 -0.07 -14.52 -1.38
CA ILE A 73 0.50 -13.18 -1.31
C ILE A 73 1.92 -13.17 -1.87
N MET A 74 2.41 -12.00 -2.30
CA MET A 74 3.85 -11.83 -2.55
C MET A 74 4.57 -11.60 -1.22
N GLU A 75 5.62 -12.38 -0.99
CA GLU A 75 6.54 -12.13 0.12
C GLU A 75 7.39 -10.90 -0.17
N ALA A 76 7.17 -9.84 0.60
CA ALA A 76 7.96 -8.63 0.53
C ALA A 76 8.09 -8.03 1.93
N ALA A 77 9.29 -7.55 2.30
CA ALA A 77 9.50 -6.88 3.58
C ALA A 77 9.01 -5.41 3.54
N THR A 78 7.77 -5.19 3.08
CA THR A 78 7.16 -3.86 2.98
C THR A 78 5.81 -3.82 3.70
N PRO A 79 5.34 -2.63 4.12
CA PRO A 79 4.00 -2.46 4.71
C PRO A 79 2.83 -2.67 3.75
N ILE A 80 3.15 -2.94 2.48
CA ILE A 80 2.18 -3.22 1.43
C ILE A 80 2.16 -4.73 1.23
N ILE A 81 0.97 -5.31 1.32
CA ILE A 81 0.76 -6.75 1.13
C ILE A 81 -0.09 -6.93 -0.14
N PRO A 82 0.53 -7.35 -1.25
CA PRO A 82 -0.20 -7.68 -2.47
C PRO A 82 -0.80 -9.09 -2.35
N ILE A 83 -2.09 -9.20 -2.60
CA ILE A 83 -2.88 -10.43 -2.58
C ILE A 83 -3.27 -10.76 -4.02
N PHE A 84 -2.84 -11.90 -4.54
CA PHE A 84 -3.03 -12.21 -5.96
C PHE A 84 -4.45 -12.69 -6.27
N THR A 85 -5.02 -12.13 -7.33
CA THR A 85 -6.31 -12.52 -7.93
C THR A 85 -6.16 -12.90 -9.40
N TYR A 86 -5.03 -12.57 -10.02
CA TYR A 86 -4.54 -12.86 -11.39
C TYR A 86 -5.40 -12.29 -12.53
N ASP A 87 -6.73 -12.45 -12.45
CA ASP A 87 -7.69 -11.98 -13.45
C ASP A 87 -8.33 -10.64 -13.07
N THR A 88 -8.58 -9.78 -14.07
CA THR A 88 -9.15 -8.43 -13.87
C THR A 88 -10.57 -8.49 -13.31
N TYR A 89 -11.44 -9.33 -13.87
CA TYR A 89 -12.84 -9.43 -13.44
C TYR A 89 -12.93 -10.03 -12.04
N ASN A 90 -12.16 -11.09 -11.78
CA ASN A 90 -12.03 -11.68 -10.45
C ASN A 90 -11.55 -10.64 -9.42
N THR A 91 -10.55 -9.83 -9.76
CA THR A 91 -10.03 -8.77 -8.87
C THR A 91 -11.11 -7.77 -8.49
N LEU A 92 -11.88 -7.29 -9.47
CA LEU A 92 -12.96 -6.32 -9.24
C LEU A 92 -14.12 -6.93 -8.43
N LEU A 93 -14.50 -8.18 -8.75
CA LEU A 93 -15.53 -8.90 -8.02
C LEU A 93 -15.14 -9.09 -6.56
N LYS A 94 -13.94 -9.61 -6.30
CA LYS A 94 -13.42 -9.81 -4.93
C LYS A 94 -13.23 -8.50 -4.19
N ALA A 95 -12.74 -7.44 -4.85
CA ALA A 95 -12.67 -6.11 -4.24
C ALA A 95 -14.05 -5.64 -3.76
N LYS A 96 -15.09 -5.83 -4.57
CA LYS A 96 -16.46 -5.49 -4.20
C LYS A 96 -16.99 -6.35 -3.06
N GLU A 97 -16.84 -7.68 -3.14
CA GLU A 97 -17.32 -8.60 -2.09
C GLU A 97 -16.68 -8.34 -0.73
N ILE A 98 -15.38 -8.02 -0.73
CA ILE A 98 -14.61 -7.68 0.48
C ILE A 98 -15.02 -6.30 1.01
N TYR A 99 -15.28 -5.34 0.10
CA TYR A 99 -15.80 -4.02 0.45
C TYR A 99 -17.20 -4.09 1.09
N ASP A 100 -18.11 -4.87 0.50
CA ASP A 100 -19.46 -5.08 1.02
C ASP A 100 -19.43 -5.83 2.38
N ALA A 101 -18.37 -6.59 2.65
CA ALA A 101 -18.12 -7.20 3.96
C ALA A 101 -17.55 -6.23 5.01
N GLY A 102 -17.14 -5.01 4.59
CA GLY A 102 -16.64 -3.95 5.48
C GLY A 102 -15.15 -3.64 5.37
N VAL A 103 -14.41 -4.27 4.44
CA VAL A 103 -12.96 -4.08 4.29
C VAL A 103 -12.63 -3.43 2.95
N TYR A 104 -11.94 -2.30 2.96
CA TYR A 104 -11.49 -1.65 1.73
C TYR A 104 -10.08 -2.09 1.34
N LEU A 105 -9.94 -2.66 0.15
CA LEU A 105 -8.68 -2.98 -0.50
C LEU A 105 -8.57 -2.25 -1.84
N ASN A 106 -7.35 -1.88 -2.23
CA ASN A 106 -7.13 -1.22 -3.52
C ASN A 106 -6.95 -2.28 -4.63
N PRO A 107 -7.85 -2.40 -5.62
CA PRO A 107 -7.61 -3.23 -6.79
C PRO A 107 -6.52 -2.60 -7.67
N VAL A 108 -5.56 -3.42 -8.09
CA VAL A 108 -4.49 -3.02 -9.02
C VAL A 108 -4.67 -3.83 -10.30
N LEU A 109 -4.88 -3.10 -11.40
CA LEU A 109 -5.26 -3.62 -12.71
C LEU A 109 -4.30 -3.09 -13.79
N PRO A 110 -4.24 -3.70 -14.98
CA PRO A 110 -3.55 -3.14 -16.14
C PRO A 110 -4.04 -1.72 -16.45
N PRO A 111 -3.14 -0.77 -16.80
CA PRO A 111 -1.72 -0.93 -17.14
C PRO A 111 -0.74 -0.88 -15.94
N ALA A 112 -1.22 -0.80 -14.70
CA ALA A 112 -0.36 -0.70 -13.52
C ALA A 112 0.33 -2.02 -13.16
N THR A 113 -0.22 -3.15 -13.60
CA THR A 113 0.35 -4.50 -13.51
C THR A 113 0.27 -5.20 -14.86
N ALA A 114 1.01 -6.30 -15.02
CA ALA A 114 0.85 -7.18 -16.18
C ALA A 114 -0.59 -7.74 -16.25
N PRO A 115 -1.11 -8.06 -17.46
CA PRO A 115 -2.49 -8.54 -17.64
C PRO A 115 -2.91 -9.73 -16.79
N ASP A 116 -1.96 -10.62 -16.50
CA ASP A 116 -2.11 -11.86 -15.73
C ASP A 116 -1.68 -11.73 -14.26
N ALA A 117 -1.30 -10.52 -13.82
CA ALA A 117 -0.80 -10.25 -12.48
C ALA A 117 -1.69 -9.26 -11.71
N CYS A 118 -3.01 -9.32 -11.92
CA CYS A 118 -3.95 -8.50 -11.16
C CYS A 118 -3.93 -8.90 -9.67
N LEU A 119 -4.04 -7.90 -8.79
CA LEU A 119 -3.92 -8.10 -7.35
C LEU A 119 -4.74 -7.09 -6.55
N LEU A 120 -5.05 -7.44 -5.31
CA LEU A 120 -5.58 -6.54 -4.30
C LEU A 120 -4.42 -6.08 -3.39
N ARG A 121 -4.31 -4.76 -3.19
CA ARG A 121 -3.26 -4.16 -2.38
C ARG A 121 -3.79 -3.79 -1.00
N MET A 122 -3.41 -4.57 0.00
CA MET A 122 -3.59 -4.22 1.41
C MET A 122 -2.44 -3.30 1.86
N SER A 123 -2.77 -2.20 2.53
CA SER A 123 -1.78 -1.23 3.03
C SER A 123 -1.96 -1.11 4.54
N CYS A 124 -0.94 -1.51 5.29
CA CYS A 124 -0.98 -1.42 6.75
C CYS A 124 -0.68 0.01 7.21
N MET A 125 -1.25 0.38 8.36
CA MET A 125 -0.98 1.65 9.03
C MET A 125 -0.50 1.39 10.45
N ALA A 126 0.39 2.24 10.96
CA ALA A 126 0.89 2.13 12.34
C ALA A 126 -0.23 2.31 13.39
N SER A 127 -1.34 2.95 12.99
CA SER A 127 -2.52 3.18 13.81
C SER A 127 -3.44 1.95 13.93
N PHE A 128 -3.20 0.88 13.18
CA PHE A 128 -3.97 -0.35 13.32
C PHE A 128 -3.66 -1.04 14.65
N ASN A 129 -4.60 -1.88 15.07
CA ASN A 129 -4.42 -2.86 16.12
C ASN A 129 -4.62 -4.26 15.55
N GLU A 130 -4.15 -5.26 16.28
CA GLU A 130 -4.12 -6.66 15.90
C GLU A 130 -5.54 -7.20 15.69
N ASN A 131 -6.51 -6.82 16.54
CA ASN A 131 -7.91 -7.23 16.40
C ASN A 131 -8.54 -6.77 15.07
N LEU A 132 -8.28 -5.52 14.67
CA LEU A 132 -8.74 -4.99 13.39
C LEU A 132 -8.11 -5.73 12.21
N ILE A 133 -6.82 -6.07 12.33
CA ILE A 133 -6.11 -6.87 11.33
C ILE A 133 -6.73 -8.27 11.24
N ASP A 134 -6.99 -8.91 12.37
CA ASP A 134 -7.61 -10.24 12.42
C ASP A 134 -9.00 -10.24 11.81
N GLU A 135 -9.83 -9.26 12.16
CA GLU A 135 -11.15 -9.06 11.57
C GLU A 135 -11.06 -8.91 10.05
N ALA A 136 -10.20 -8.01 9.57
CA ALA A 136 -10.01 -7.77 8.15
C ALA A 136 -9.53 -9.03 7.42
N ILE A 137 -8.53 -9.74 7.98
CA ILE A 137 -7.99 -10.97 7.41
C ILE A 137 -9.05 -12.07 7.35
N ASN A 138 -9.88 -12.22 8.39
CA ASN A 138 -10.96 -13.20 8.41
C ASN A 138 -12.01 -12.89 7.32
N MET A 139 -12.38 -11.62 7.15
CA MET A 139 -13.31 -11.20 6.09
C MET A 139 -12.72 -11.44 4.71
N ILE A 140 -11.44 -11.09 4.49
CA ILE A 140 -10.73 -11.35 3.24
C ILE A 140 -10.71 -12.85 2.95
N ALA A 141 -10.28 -13.67 3.91
CA ALA A 141 -10.23 -15.13 3.75
C ALA A 141 -11.61 -15.72 3.39
N SER A 142 -12.69 -15.23 4.02
CA SER A 142 -14.05 -15.70 3.73
C SER A 142 -14.50 -15.48 2.28
N LYS A 143 -13.95 -14.46 1.61
CA LYS A 143 -14.28 -14.12 0.21
C LYS A 143 -13.24 -14.62 -0.79
N MET A 144 -12.00 -14.83 -0.36
CA MET A 144 -10.92 -15.29 -1.23
C MET A 144 -10.83 -16.82 -1.31
N VAL A 145 -11.24 -17.54 -0.26
CA VAL A 145 -11.31 -19.00 -0.25
C VAL A 145 -12.64 -19.43 -0.87
N ASP A 146 -12.71 -19.43 -2.20
CA ASP A 146 -13.83 -20.07 -2.89
C ASP A 146 -13.73 -21.60 -2.77
N LYS A 147 -14.83 -22.24 -2.38
CA LYS A 147 -15.07 -23.70 -2.32
C LYS A 147 -14.90 -24.43 -3.68
N ALA A 148 -14.33 -23.79 -4.69
CA ALA A 148 -14.19 -24.30 -6.05
C ALA A 148 -12.79 -24.84 -6.39
N CYS A 149 -11.76 -24.61 -5.56
CA CYS A 149 -10.41 -25.18 -5.75
C CYS A 149 -10.17 -26.48 -4.95
N VAL A 150 -11.20 -27.32 -4.83
CA VAL A 150 -11.05 -28.75 -4.51
C VAL A 150 -11.62 -29.57 -5.68
N LYS A 151 -10.99 -29.43 -6.84
CA LYS A 151 -11.05 -30.29 -8.04
C LYS A 151 -9.91 -29.75 -8.89
N SER A 152 -8.82 -30.46 -9.13
CA SER A 152 -8.69 -31.87 -9.46
C SER A 152 -7.24 -32.32 -9.20
N LEU A 153 -7.12 -33.45 -8.49
CA LEU A 153 -6.02 -34.40 -8.69
C LEU A 153 -5.95 -34.81 -10.17
#